data_AF-A0A1Y4A9X9-F1
#
_entry.id   AF-A0A1Y4A9X9-F1
#
_cell.length_a   1.000
_cell.length_b   1.000
_cell.length_c   1.000
_cell.angle_alpha   90.00
_cell.angle_beta   90.00
_cell.angle_gamma   90.00
#
_symmetry.space_group_name_H-M   'P 1'
#
loop_
_entity.id
_entity.type
_entity.pdbx_description
1 polymer ?
#
loop_
_entity_poly.entity_id
_entity_poly.type
_entity_poly.pdbx_seq_one_letter_code
_entity_poly.pdbx_strand_id
1 'polypeptide(L)'
;MFYNPSYLVLAIVFLGITLAIQIGYFWRTKRKARIPDSNQENSDQTKATTEFERIFMTPLTIRARSAIYVSGATKQKILEIVRKVGGERMTVTSYAEHILRQHLAQYKEEINRIYEERGKKDLF
;
A
#
# COMPACT_ATOMS: atom_id res chain seq x y z
N MET A 1 -56.31 41.45 12.84
CA MET A 1 -55.37 40.32 12.61
C MET A 1 -54.20 40.90 11.84
N PHE A 2 -53.14 41.32 12.54
CA PHE A 2 -52.05 42.12 11.96
C PHE A 2 -51.07 41.20 11.22
N TYR A 3 -51.01 41.33 9.89
CA TYR A 3 -50.01 40.67 9.06
C TYR A 3 -48.69 41.45 9.19
N ASN A 4 -47.74 40.92 9.94
CA ASN A 4 -46.44 41.56 10.15
C ASN A 4 -45.47 41.13 9.02
N PRO A 5 -44.99 42.07 8.18
CA PRO A 5 -44.18 41.75 7.00
C PRO A 5 -42.84 41.08 7.35
N SER A 6 -42.37 41.21 8.59
CA SER A 6 -41.18 40.55 9.13
C SER A 6 -41.25 39.02 9.04
N TYR A 7 -42.45 38.43 9.20
CA TYR A 7 -42.62 36.98 9.13
C TYR A 7 -42.58 36.44 7.70
N LEU A 8 -42.96 37.26 6.71
CA LEU A 8 -42.93 36.87 5.30
C LEU A 8 -41.48 36.77 4.80
N VAL A 9 -40.62 37.69 5.24
CA VAL A 9 -39.19 37.65 4.93
C VAL A 9 -38.52 36.43 5.58
N LEU A 10 -38.81 36.16 6.86
CA LEU A 10 -38.32 34.97 7.55
C LEU A 10 -38.81 33.67 6.90
N ALA A 11 -40.08 33.60 6.45
CA ALA A 11 -40.62 32.42 5.78
C ALA A 11 -39.91 32.10 4.46
N ILE A 12 -39.52 33.10 3.68
CA ILE A 12 -38.77 32.92 2.43
C ILE A 12 -37.35 32.38 2.70
N VAL A 13 -36.67 32.89 3.74
CA VAL A 13 -35.33 32.43 4.12
C VAL A 13 -35.36 30.97 4.60
N PHE A 14 -36.35 30.59 5.41
CA PHE A 14 -36.52 29.20 5.86
C PHE A 14 -36.84 28.23 4.71
N LEU A 15 -37.63 28.66 3.71
CA LEU A 15 -37.91 27.87 2.51
C LEU A 15 -36.64 27.63 1.66
N GLY A 16 -35.75 28.62 1.55
CA GLY A 16 -34.48 28.46 0.82
C GLY A 16 -33.52 27.47 1.47
N ILE A 17 -33.38 27.53 2.80
CA ILE A 17 -32.47 26.66 3.56
C ILE A 17 -32.95 25.20 3.54
N THR A 18 -34.26 24.98 3.67
CA THR A 18 -34.85 23.63 3.60
C THR A 18 -34.73 22.99 2.21
N LEU A 19 -34.84 23.78 1.13
CA LEU A 19 -34.61 23.30 -0.24
C LEU A 19 -33.16 22.87 -0.48
N ALA A 20 -32.19 23.64 0.02
CA ALA A 20 -30.76 23.32 -0.10
C ALA A 20 -30.37 22.04 0.65
N ILE A 21 -30.98 21.81 1.82
CA ILE A 21 -30.85 20.58 2.58
C ILE A 21 -31.40 19.40 1.76
N GLN A 22 -32.60 19.52 1.18
CA GLN A 22 -33.22 18.45 0.37
C GLN A 22 -32.36 18.05 -0.85
N ILE A 23 -31.76 19.02 -1.55
CA ILE A 23 -30.88 18.79 -2.71
C ILE A 23 -29.57 18.08 -2.29
N GLY A 24 -28.98 18.49 -1.15
CA GLY A 24 -27.79 17.85 -0.59
C GLY A 24 -28.03 16.40 -0.14
N TYR A 25 -29.16 16.13 0.51
CA TYR A 25 -29.56 14.77 0.90
C TYR A 25 -29.86 13.89 -0.32
N PHE A 26 -30.45 14.45 -1.39
CA PHE A 26 -30.71 13.74 -2.64
C PHE A 26 -29.42 13.33 -3.38
N TRP A 27 -28.36 14.14 -3.33
CA TRP A 27 -27.04 13.77 -3.90
C TRP A 27 -26.24 12.79 -3.02
N ARG A 28 -26.64 12.62 -1.75
CA ARG A 28 -26.04 11.64 -0.81
C ARG A 28 -26.65 10.25 -0.96
N THR A 29 -27.93 10.15 -1.34
CA THR A 29 -28.60 8.85 -1.58
C THR A 29 -28.27 8.26 -2.94
N LYS A 30 -28.05 9.06 -3.99
CA LYS A 30 -27.59 8.56 -5.31
C LYS A 30 -26.11 8.17 -5.40
N ARG A 31 -25.29 8.40 -4.37
CA ARG A 31 -23.88 7.95 -4.32
C ARG A 31 -23.68 6.55 -3.72
N LYS A 32 -24.75 5.90 -3.22
CA LYS A 32 -24.67 4.57 -2.57
C LYS A 32 -25.43 3.46 -3.31
N ALA A 33 -25.61 3.60 -4.62
CA ALA A 33 -26.17 2.56 -5.48
C ALA A 33 -25.41 2.46 -6.83
N ARG A 34 -24.07 2.45 -6.76
CA ARG A 34 -23.27 1.87 -7.85
C ARG A 34 -22.91 0.45 -7.42
N ILE A 35 -23.55 -0.48 -8.11
CA ILE A 35 -23.49 -1.93 -8.06
C ILE A 35 -22.04 -2.42 -7.86
N PRO A 36 -21.80 -3.45 -7.02
CA PRO A 36 -20.51 -4.12 -6.99
C PRO A 36 -20.34 -4.78 -8.35
N ASP A 37 -19.33 -4.39 -9.13
CA ASP A 37 -18.96 -5.16 -10.30
C ASP A 37 -18.33 -6.47 -9.80
N SER A 38 -19.19 -7.47 -9.63
CA SER A 38 -18.84 -8.84 -9.28
C SER A 38 -18.36 -9.63 -10.50
N ASN A 39 -17.67 -8.98 -11.43
CA ASN A 39 -16.86 -9.59 -12.47
C ASN A 39 -15.45 -8.98 -12.45
N GLN A 40 -14.77 -9.02 -11.30
CA GLN A 40 -13.36 -9.45 -11.35
C GLN A 40 -13.38 -10.97 -11.43
N GLU A 41 -13.80 -11.45 -12.59
CA GLU A 41 -13.38 -12.75 -13.10
C GLU A 41 -11.89 -12.79 -12.90
N ASN A 42 -11.48 -13.74 -12.07
CA ASN A 42 -10.13 -13.96 -11.64
C ASN A 42 -9.27 -14.25 -12.87
N SER A 43 -8.81 -13.18 -13.52
CA SER A 43 -7.71 -13.22 -14.45
C SER A 43 -6.39 -13.15 -13.66
N ASP A 44 -6.26 -13.87 -12.54
CA ASP A 44 -5.08 -14.74 -12.36
C ASP A 44 -5.14 -15.82 -13.45
N GLN A 45 -5.05 -15.33 -14.69
CA GLN A 45 -4.42 -16.04 -15.75
C GLN A 45 -3.03 -16.28 -15.20
N THR A 46 -2.80 -17.52 -14.74
CA THR A 46 -1.59 -18.02 -14.12
C THR A 46 -0.41 -17.74 -15.04
N LYS A 47 0.07 -16.50 -15.03
CA LYS A 47 1.35 -16.11 -15.59
C LYS A 47 2.31 -16.93 -14.75
N ALA A 48 3.00 -17.87 -15.38
CA ALA A 48 4.01 -18.66 -14.69
C ALA A 48 4.93 -17.68 -13.96
N THR A 49 4.77 -17.61 -12.63
CA THR A 49 5.51 -16.66 -11.80
C THR A 49 6.96 -17.09 -11.90
N THR A 50 7.81 -16.20 -12.37
CA THR A 50 9.23 -16.50 -12.51
C THR A 50 9.81 -16.84 -11.14
N GLU A 51 10.88 -17.64 -11.11
CA GLU A 51 11.58 -17.93 -9.84
C GLU A 51 12.00 -16.62 -9.14
N PHE A 52 12.42 -15.62 -9.91
CA PHE A 52 12.73 -14.29 -9.41
C PHE A 52 11.54 -13.64 -8.69
N GLU A 53 10.35 -13.64 -9.30
CA GLU A 53 9.16 -13.08 -8.69
C GLU A 53 8.74 -13.85 -7.44
N ARG A 54 8.87 -15.18 -7.45
CA ARG A 54 8.57 -16.01 -6.27
C ARG A 54 9.48 -15.67 -5.10
N ILE A 55 10.79 -15.54 -5.34
CA ILE A 55 11.79 -15.31 -4.31
C ILE A 55 11.75 -13.85 -3.83
N PHE A 56 11.76 -12.88 -4.74
CA PHE A 56 11.98 -11.48 -4.38
C PHE A 56 10.71 -10.63 -4.44
N MET A 57 9.65 -11.07 -5.13
CA MET A 57 8.42 -10.29 -5.32
C MET A 57 7.25 -10.75 -4.43
N THR A 58 7.52 -11.43 -3.33
CA THR A 58 6.52 -11.77 -2.31
C THR A 58 6.50 -10.73 -1.17
N PRO A 59 5.37 -10.07 -0.85
CA PRO A 59 5.30 -9.13 0.26
C PRO A 59 5.59 -9.78 1.63
N LEU A 60 6.43 -9.14 2.45
CA LEU A 60 6.79 -9.59 3.80
C LEU A 60 6.23 -8.67 4.88
N THR A 61 5.73 -9.29 5.95
CA THR A 61 5.41 -8.58 7.20
C THR A 61 6.58 -8.71 8.17
N ILE A 62 7.38 -7.64 8.30
CA ILE A 62 8.52 -7.59 9.24
C ILE A 62 8.09 -6.82 10.48
N ARG A 63 8.10 -7.48 11.64
CA ARG A 63 7.68 -6.89 12.94
C ARG A 63 8.81 -6.14 13.64
N ALA A 64 9.98 -6.74 13.74
CA ALA A 64 11.17 -6.13 14.35
C ALA A 64 12.10 -5.62 13.24
N ARG A 65 12.10 -4.31 13.00
CA ARG A 65 12.87 -3.68 11.92
C ARG A 65 14.02 -2.88 12.50
N SER A 66 15.19 -3.02 11.89
CA SER A 66 16.36 -2.17 12.12
C SER A 66 16.70 -1.44 10.82
N ALA A 67 17.22 -0.21 10.92
CA ALA A 67 17.59 0.57 9.76
C ALA A 67 18.98 0.18 9.24
N ILE A 68 19.10 0.01 7.92
CA ILE A 68 20.39 -0.11 7.21
C ILE A 68 20.45 1.03 6.20
N TYR A 69 21.57 1.76 6.19
CA TYR A 69 21.80 2.81 5.21
C TYR A 69 22.47 2.23 3.96
N VAL A 70 22.01 2.69 2.80
CA VAL A 70 22.60 2.41 1.50
C VAL A 70 22.81 3.72 0.74
N SER A 71 23.61 3.69 -0.31
CA SER A 71 23.78 4.87 -1.17
C SER A 71 22.44 5.35 -1.73
N GLY A 72 22.31 6.66 -1.99
CA GLY A 72 21.11 7.22 -2.61
C GLY A 72 20.80 6.57 -3.96
N ALA A 73 21.83 6.31 -4.78
CA ALA A 73 21.69 5.64 -6.07
C ALA A 73 21.15 4.21 -5.93
N THR A 74 21.64 3.44 -4.96
CA THR A 74 21.14 2.09 -4.66
C THR A 74 19.68 2.13 -4.23
N LYS A 75 19.34 3.05 -3.32
CA LYS A 75 17.95 3.23 -2.86
C LYS A 75 17.01 3.53 -4.02
N GLN A 76 17.40 4.40 -4.97
CA GLN A 76 16.58 4.72 -6.13
C GLN A 76 16.37 3.52 -7.04
N LYS A 77 17.40 2.73 -7.32
CA LYS A 77 17.26 1.49 -8.11
C LYS A 77 16.28 0.51 -7.46
N ILE A 78 16.40 0.29 -6.14
CA ILE A 78 15.49 -0.59 -5.38
C ILE A 78 14.05 -0.06 -5.46
N LEU A 79 13.86 1.25 -5.30
CA LEU A 79 12.54 1.88 -5.41
C LEU A 79 11.93 1.71 -6.81
N GLU A 80 12.72 1.91 -7.87
CA GLU A 80 12.26 1.73 -9.24
C GLU A 80 11.82 0.29 -9.53
N ILE A 81 12.60 -0.69 -9.04
CA ILE A 81 12.27 -2.11 -9.20
C ILE A 81 10.93 -2.42 -8.53
N VAL A 82 10.75 -2.01 -7.27
CA VAL A 82 9.49 -2.21 -6.54
C VAL A 82 8.31 -1.53 -7.25
N ARG A 83 8.51 -0.34 -7.82
CA ARG A 83 7.43 0.38 -8.53
C ARG A 83 7.06 -0.23 -9.88
N LYS A 84 8.04 -0.76 -10.62
CA LYS A 84 7.84 -1.25 -12.00
C LYS A 84 7.50 -2.73 -12.06
N VAL A 85 8.00 -3.52 -11.12
CA VAL A 85 7.91 -4.99 -11.11
C VAL A 85 7.13 -5.51 -9.90
N GLY A 86 7.10 -4.76 -8.80
CA GLY A 86 6.36 -5.16 -7.61
C GLY A 86 4.84 -5.06 -7.80
N GLY A 87 4.12 -5.99 -7.19
CA GLY A 87 2.66 -5.90 -7.04
C GLY A 87 2.23 -4.85 -6.02
N GLU A 88 0.93 -4.63 -5.89
CA GLU A 88 0.32 -3.56 -5.07
C GLU A 88 0.83 -3.49 -3.62
N ARG A 89 1.14 -4.64 -3.03
CA ARG A 89 1.60 -4.76 -1.62
C ARG A 89 3.11 -4.86 -1.46
N MET A 90 3.87 -4.82 -2.56
CA MET A 90 5.33 -4.90 -2.50
C MET A 90 5.89 -3.60 -1.94
N THR A 91 6.91 -3.72 -1.07
CA THR A 91 7.57 -2.57 -0.46
C THR A 91 9.08 -2.64 -0.64
N VAL A 92 9.73 -1.48 -0.62
CA VAL A 92 11.20 -1.36 -0.62
C VAL A 92 11.82 -2.21 0.47
N THR A 93 11.24 -2.20 1.67
CA THR A 93 11.72 -3.00 2.80
C THR A 93 11.58 -4.49 2.53
N SER A 94 10.43 -4.94 2.00
CA SER A 94 10.22 -6.36 1.69
C SER A 94 11.21 -6.87 0.63
N TYR A 95 11.40 -6.10 -0.44
CA TYR A 95 12.32 -6.46 -1.51
C TYR A 95 13.77 -6.47 -1.02
N ALA A 96 14.18 -5.45 -0.25
CA ALA A 96 15.52 -5.42 0.35
C ALA A 96 15.75 -6.57 1.33
N GLU A 97 14.76 -6.91 2.16
CA GLU A 97 14.84 -8.04 3.09
C GLU A 97 15.06 -9.36 2.35
N HIS A 98 14.33 -9.61 1.27
CA HIS A 98 14.53 -10.82 0.45
C HIS A 98 15.94 -10.90 -0.13
N ILE A 99 16.46 -9.79 -0.68
CA ILE A 99 17.83 -9.74 -1.19
C ILE A 99 18.83 -10.10 -0.08
N LEU A 100 18.70 -9.47 1.08
CA LEU A 100 19.61 -9.69 2.20
C LEU A 100 19.53 -11.14 2.71
N ARG A 101 18.32 -11.68 2.91
CA ARG A 101 18.15 -13.07 3.36
C ARG A 101 18.69 -14.07 2.36
N GLN A 102 18.43 -13.87 1.07
CA GLN A 102 18.95 -14.75 0.02
C GLN A 102 20.47 -14.70 -0.03
N HIS A 103 21.07 -13.53 0.08
CA HIS A 103 22.51 -13.38 0.14
C HIS A 103 23.11 -14.11 1.35
N LEU A 104 22.53 -13.92 2.54
CA LEU A 104 23.00 -14.59 3.76
C LEU A 104 22.85 -16.11 3.66
N ALA A 105 21.76 -16.62 3.07
CA ALA A 105 21.54 -18.04 2.89
C ALA A 105 22.51 -18.64 1.86
N GLN A 106 22.74 -17.96 0.74
CA GLN A 106 23.61 -18.44 -0.34
C GLN A 106 25.09 -18.47 0.06
N TYR A 107 25.54 -17.55 0.91
CA TYR A 107 26.95 -17.40 1.28
C TYR A 107 27.23 -17.78 2.73
N LYS A 108 26.32 -18.49 3.40
CA LYS A 108 26.42 -18.84 4.82
C LYS A 108 27.75 -19.54 5.13
N GLU A 109 28.10 -20.56 4.38
CA GLU A 109 29.28 -21.40 4.59
C GLU A 109 30.56 -20.61 4.39
N GLU A 110 30.61 -19.76 3.37
CA GLU A 110 31.76 -18.91 3.08
C GLU A 110 31.95 -17.84 4.17
N ILE A 111 30.87 -17.22 4.62
CA ILE A 111 30.94 -16.25 5.72
C ILE A 111 31.41 -16.94 7.01
N ASN A 112 30.92 -18.15 7.32
CA ASN A 112 31.37 -18.92 8.48
C ASN A 112 32.85 -19.28 8.38
N ARG A 113 33.33 -19.76 7.21
CA ARG A 113 34.76 -20.04 6.99
C ARG A 113 35.64 -18.83 7.29
N ILE A 114 35.29 -17.67 6.75
CA ILE A 114 36.03 -16.40 6.98
C ILE A 114 36.00 -16.01 8.48
N TYR A 115 34.90 -16.31 9.16
CA TYR A 115 34.75 -16.02 10.59
C TYR A 115 35.63 -16.94 11.47
N GLU A 116 35.69 -18.23 11.13
CA GLU A 116 36.54 -19.23 11.78
C GLU A 116 38.03 -18.96 11.60
N GLU A 117 38.45 -18.57 10.39
CA GLU A 117 39.83 -18.17 10.09
C GLU A 117 40.31 -17.00 10.97
N ARG A 118 39.37 -16.18 11.48
CA ARG A 118 39.66 -15.07 12.40
C ARG A 118 39.68 -15.50 13.88
N GLY A 119 39.67 -16.80 14.16
CA GLY A 119 39.76 -17.36 15.51
C GLY A 119 38.47 -17.29 16.32
N LYS A 120 37.31 -17.11 15.67
CA LYS A 120 35.99 -17.06 16.33
C LYS A 120 35.16 -18.27 15.91
N LYS A 121 34.38 -18.87 16.82
CA LYS A 121 33.47 -19.98 16.48
C LYS A 121 32.14 -19.44 15.99
N ASP A 122 31.72 -19.89 14.80
CA ASP A 122 30.38 -19.77 14.16
C ASP A 122 29.60 -18.47 14.33
N LEU A 123 29.36 -17.76 13.21
CA LEU A 123 28.54 -16.54 13.19
C LEU A 123 27.03 -16.84 13.02
N PHE A 124 26.69 -17.94 12.34
CA PHE A 124 25.32 -18.36 12.02
C PHE A 124 24.96 -19.70 12.62
#